data_AF-A0A1U8IGK7-F1
#
_entry.id   AF-A0A1U8IGK7-F1
#
_cell.length_a   1.000
_cell.length_b   1.000
_cell.length_c   1.000
_cell.angle_alpha   90.00
_cell.angle_beta   90.00
_cell.angle_gamma   90.00
#
_symmetry.space_group_name_H-M   'P 1'
#
loop_
_entity.id
_entity.type
_entity.pdbx_description
1 polymer ?
#
loop_
_entity_poly.entity_id
_entity_poly.type
_entity_poly.pdbx_seq_one_letter_code
_entity_poly.pdbx_strand_id
1 'polypeptide(L)'
;MEAPSNIPLKYTVRRCEPQLVAPAKPTPYEQKLLSDIDDQASLRFQVPLINFYQYEPSVEGKDPAEVIREALAQTLVCYYPFVGRLREGANGKLIMDCTGEGVMFIKADADVTLEQFGEHFTHHPLLR
;
A
#
# COMPACT_ATOMS: atom_id res chain seq x y z
N MET A 1 37.36 14.01 17.39
CA MET A 1 35.99 13.83 16.88
C MET A 1 35.69 12.34 17.00
N GLU A 2 34.82 11.95 17.92
CA GLU A 2 34.33 10.57 17.96
C GLU A 2 33.54 10.29 16.69
N ALA A 3 33.83 9.17 16.03
CA ALA A 3 32.99 8.67 14.96
C ALA A 3 31.57 8.44 15.52
N PRO A 4 30.50 8.81 14.80
CA PRO A 4 29.15 8.54 15.28
C PRO A 4 29.04 7.04 15.58
N SER A 5 28.68 6.72 16.82
CA SER A 5 28.48 5.34 17.25
C SER A 5 27.39 4.74 16.36
N ASN A 6 27.79 3.86 15.44
CA ASN A 6 26.91 3.21 14.48
C ASN A 6 26.14 2.06 15.17
N ILE A 7 25.46 2.38 16.27
CA ILE A 7 24.61 1.43 16.97
C ILE A 7 23.39 1.20 16.10
N PRO A 8 23.12 -0.04 15.65
CA PRO A 8 21.94 -0.31 14.83
C PRO A 8 20.68 0.04 15.62
N LEU A 9 19.80 0.83 15.01
CA LEU A 9 18.51 1.20 15.56
C LEU A 9 17.69 -0.06 15.82
N LYS A 10 17.36 -0.30 17.09
CA LYS A 10 16.50 -1.41 17.51
C LYS A 10 15.13 -0.86 17.86
N TYR A 11 14.10 -1.42 17.25
CA TYR A 11 12.71 -1.06 17.47
C TYR A 11 11.83 -2.31 17.26
N THR A 12 10.63 -2.27 17.83
CA THR A 12 9.60 -3.28 17.76
C THR A 12 8.46 -2.77 16.90
N VAL A 13 7.97 -3.62 15.99
CA VAL A 13 6.76 -3.36 15.22
C VAL A 13 5.65 -4.28 15.72
N ARG A 14 4.53 -3.70 16.13
CA ARG A 14 3.30 -4.42 16.48
C ARG A 14 2.36 -4.38 15.29
N ARG A 15 2.26 -5.50 14.58
CA ARG A 15 1.39 -5.65 13.41
C ARG A 15 0.00 -6.09 13.86
N CYS A 16 -1.04 -5.43 13.36
CA CYS A 16 -2.42 -5.86 13.53
C CYS A 16 -2.78 -6.98 12.55
N GLU A 17 -3.88 -7.67 12.81
CA GLU A 17 -4.40 -8.69 11.89
C GLU A 17 -4.67 -8.09 10.50
N PRO A 18 -4.33 -8.81 9.41
CA PRO A 18 -4.67 -8.38 8.06
C PRO A 18 -6.18 -8.26 7.86
N GLN A 19 -6.60 -7.24 7.12
CA GLN A 19 -8.00 -7.00 6.78
C GLN A 19 -8.15 -6.79 5.28
N LEU A 20 -9.33 -7.12 4.74
CA LEU A 20 -9.68 -6.77 3.37
C LEU A 20 -10.46 -5.45 3.36
N VAL A 21 -10.00 -4.50 2.55
CA VAL A 21 -10.70 -3.25 2.26
C VAL A 21 -11.46 -3.42 0.96
N ALA A 22 -12.77 -3.58 1.06
CA ALA A 22 -13.67 -3.64 -0.07
C ALA A 22 -13.96 -2.22 -0.63
N PRO A 23 -14.39 -2.10 -1.89
CA PRO A 23 -14.87 -0.83 -2.43
C PRO A 23 -16.04 -0.28 -1.59
N ALA A 24 -16.09 1.04 -1.42
CA ALA A 24 -17.14 1.72 -0.65
C ALA A 24 -18.54 1.62 -1.28
N LYS A 25 -18.61 1.22 -2.55
CA LYS A 25 -19.86 1.02 -3.31
C LYS A 25 -19.73 -0.23 -4.18
N PRO A 26 -20.83 -0.90 -4.54
CA PRO A 26 -20.80 -2.03 -5.46
C PRO A 26 -20.10 -1.67 -6.77
N THR A 27 -19.28 -2.59 -7.26
CA THR A 27 -18.55 -2.47 -8.52
C THR A 27 -19.05 -3.52 -9.51
N PRO A 28 -18.89 -3.31 -10.83
CA PRO A 28 -19.26 -4.32 -11.82
C PRO A 28 -18.51 -5.63 -11.57
N TYR A 29 -19.23 -6.75 -11.67
CA TYR A 29 -18.63 -8.07 -11.74
C TYR A 29 -18.34 -8.41 -13.19
N GLU A 30 -17.06 -8.57 -13.52
CA GLU A 30 -16.63 -8.91 -14.88
C GLU A 30 -15.24 -9.54 -14.91
N GLN A 31 -14.95 -10.22 -16.01
CA GLN A 31 -13.62 -10.75 -16.29
C GLN A 31 -12.97 -9.92 -17.39
N LYS A 32 -11.77 -9.40 -17.11
CA LYS A 32 -10.99 -8.62 -18.07
C LYS A 32 -9.75 -9.39 -18.46
N LEU A 33 -9.55 -9.58 -19.76
CA LEU A 33 -8.28 -10.07 -20.29
C LEU A 33 -7.25 -8.95 -20.17
N LEU A 34 -6.05 -9.28 -19.68
CA LEU A 34 -4.93 -8.33 -19.70
C LEU A 34 -4.50 -8.09 -21.15
N SER A 35 -4.03 -6.87 -21.44
CA SER A 35 -3.47 -6.57 -22.77
C SER A 35 -2.20 -7.40 -23.02
N ASP A 36 -1.74 -7.48 -24.25
CA ASP A 36 -0.51 -8.22 -24.57
C ASP A 36 0.74 -7.55 -23.96
N ILE A 37 0.67 -6.25 -23.64
CA ILE A 37 1.73 -5.55 -22.91
C ILE A 37 1.73 -5.99 -21.44
N ASP A 38 0.56 -6.04 -20.80
CA ASP A 38 0.41 -6.32 -19.36
C ASP A 38 0.59 -7.81 -19.01
N ASP A 39 0.41 -8.70 -19.99
CA ASP A 39 0.45 -10.17 -19.81
C ASP A 39 1.86 -10.79 -19.90
N GLN A 40 2.88 -9.95 -20.15
CA GLN A 40 4.27 -10.39 -20.26
C GLN A 40 4.76 -11.05 -18.97
N ALA A 41 5.37 -12.23 -19.08
CA ALA A 41 5.89 -12.98 -17.93
C ALA A 41 6.91 -12.17 -17.10
N SER A 42 7.69 -11.30 -17.75
CA SER A 42 8.67 -10.43 -17.08
C SER A 42 8.03 -9.37 -16.17
N LEU A 43 6.74 -9.07 -16.33
CA LEU A 43 5.99 -8.09 -15.51
C LEU A 43 5.24 -8.74 -14.33
N ARG A 44 5.32 -10.07 -14.17
CA ARG A 44 4.61 -10.82 -13.13
C ARG A 44 5.34 -10.77 -11.77
N PHE A 45 5.55 -9.56 -11.26
CA PHE A 45 6.16 -9.30 -9.94
C PHE A 45 5.43 -8.18 -9.20
N GLN A 46 5.60 -8.13 -7.88
CA GLN A 46 5.10 -7.02 -7.06
C GLN A 46 6.15 -5.93 -6.98
N VAL A 47 5.74 -4.68 -7.17
CA VAL A 47 6.60 -3.51 -7.00
C VAL A 47 6.45 -3.00 -5.55
N PRO A 48 7.44 -3.20 -4.67
CA PRO A 48 7.37 -2.65 -3.32
C PRO A 48 7.62 -1.13 -3.35
N LEU A 49 6.71 -0.36 -2.76
CA LEU A 49 6.83 1.09 -2.59
C LEU A 49 6.64 1.46 -1.11
N ILE A 50 7.47 2.37 -0.61
CA ILE A 50 7.39 2.91 0.75
C ILE A 50 7.32 4.43 0.63
N ASN A 51 6.28 5.03 1.22
CA ASN A 51 6.12 6.47 1.31
C ASN A 51 6.18 6.90 2.78
N PHE A 52 6.91 7.97 3.05
CA PHE A 52 7.02 8.56 4.38
C PHE A 52 6.28 9.89 4.40
N TYR A 53 5.53 10.13 5.47
CA TYR A 53 4.77 11.35 5.69
C TYR A 53 5.12 11.91 7.07
N GLN A 54 5.34 13.21 7.14
CA GLN A 54 5.59 13.89 8.41
C GLN A 54 4.29 14.11 9.17
N TYR A 55 4.43 14.23 10.49
CA TYR A 55 3.31 14.62 11.34
C TYR A 55 2.89 16.06 11.03
N GLU A 56 1.60 16.26 10.83
CA GLU A 56 0.99 17.58 10.62
C GLU A 56 0.06 17.90 11.81
N PRO A 57 0.30 18.97 12.58
CA PRO A 57 -0.53 19.30 13.75
C PRO A 57 -2.03 19.48 13.43
N SER A 58 -2.36 19.85 12.19
CA SER A 58 -3.75 20.02 11.75
C SER A 58 -4.57 18.73 11.70
N VAL A 59 -3.93 17.56 11.74
CA VAL A 59 -4.59 16.25 11.73
C VAL A 59 -4.55 15.54 13.08
N GLU A 60 -4.22 16.27 14.16
CA GLU A 60 -4.21 15.75 15.52
C GLU A 60 -5.53 15.02 15.87
N GLY A 61 -5.40 13.86 16.50
CA GLY A 61 -6.54 13.00 16.87
C GLY A 61 -7.09 12.11 15.74
N LYS A 62 -6.59 12.23 14.51
CA LYS A 62 -6.92 11.28 13.42
C LYS A 62 -5.88 10.17 13.34
N ASP A 63 -6.35 8.93 13.26
CA ASP A 63 -5.49 7.79 12.95
C ASP A 63 -5.21 7.75 11.44
N PRO A 64 -3.95 7.93 10.98
CA PRO A 64 -3.63 7.88 9.56
C PRO A 64 -4.01 6.55 8.90
N ALA A 65 -3.96 5.44 9.64
CA ALA A 65 -4.34 4.13 9.10
C ALA A 65 -5.82 4.10 8.72
N GLU A 66 -6.70 4.67 9.56
CA GLU A 66 -8.14 4.74 9.27
C GLU A 66 -8.44 5.70 8.12
N VAL A 67 -7.76 6.85 8.07
CA VAL A 67 -7.90 7.80 6.94
C VAL A 67 -7.52 7.15 5.61
N ILE A 68 -6.39 6.43 5.57
CA ILE A 68 -5.95 5.69 4.37
C ILE A 68 -6.94 4.58 4.02
N ARG A 69 -7.42 3.82 5.02
CA ARG A 69 -8.37 2.72 4.83
C ARG A 69 -9.67 3.22 4.19
N GLU A 70 -10.21 4.34 4.67
CA GLU A 70 -11.42 4.96 4.12
C GLU A 70 -11.20 5.51 2.72
N ALA A 71 -10.11 6.25 2.50
CA ALA A 71 -9.76 6.80 1.18
C ALA A 71 -9.54 5.69 0.14
N LEU A 72 -8.91 4.58 0.55
CA LEU A 72 -8.70 3.41 -0.28
C LEU A 72 -10.04 2.79 -0.69
N ALA A 73 -10.97 2.56 0.25
CA ALA A 73 -12.29 2.02 -0.07
C ALA A 73 -13.04 2.89 -1.10
N GLN A 74 -12.97 4.21 -0.97
CA GLN A 74 -13.59 5.14 -1.93
C GLN A 74 -12.91 5.09 -3.30
N THR A 75 -11.57 5.06 -3.33
CA THR A 75 -10.76 5.01 -4.55
C THR A 75 -11.03 3.71 -5.33
N LEU A 76 -11.18 2.58 -4.64
CA LEU A 76 -11.42 1.27 -5.25
C LEU A 76 -12.75 1.18 -6.02
N VAL A 77 -13.68 2.13 -5.86
CA VAL A 77 -14.87 2.21 -6.71
C VAL A 77 -14.48 2.57 -8.15
N CYS A 78 -13.58 3.54 -8.33
CA CYS A 78 -13.09 3.95 -9.64
C CYS A 78 -12.03 2.99 -10.19
N TYR A 79 -11.27 2.35 -9.29
CA TYR A 79 -10.17 1.44 -9.60
C TYR A 79 -10.53 -0.02 -9.31
N TYR A 80 -11.78 -0.42 -9.54
CA TYR A 80 -12.29 -1.74 -9.16
C TYR A 80 -11.55 -2.95 -9.74
N PRO A 81 -10.81 -2.89 -10.87
CA PRO A 81 -9.98 -4.02 -11.27
C PRO A 81 -8.90 -4.40 -10.23
N PHE A 82 -8.47 -3.45 -9.38
CA PHE A 82 -7.49 -3.72 -8.31
C PHE A 82 -8.04 -4.57 -7.16
N VAL A 83 -9.36 -4.65 -6.98
CA VAL A 83 -9.99 -5.54 -5.98
C VAL A 83 -10.33 -6.90 -6.55
N GLY A 84 -9.89 -7.20 -7.77
CA GLY A 84 -10.07 -8.49 -8.40
C GLY A 84 -9.03 -9.53 -7.96
N ARG A 85 -9.08 -10.70 -8.62
CA ARG A 85 -8.10 -11.78 -8.51
C ARG A 85 -7.54 -12.09 -9.88
N LEU A 86 -6.22 -12.12 -9.99
CA LEU A 86 -5.55 -12.60 -11.19
C LEU A 86 -5.66 -14.12 -11.26
N ARG A 87 -6.01 -14.63 -12.44
CA ARG A 87 -6.01 -16.05 -12.77
C ARG A 87 -5.38 -16.26 -14.14
N GLU A 88 -4.73 -17.40 -14.32
CA GLU A 88 -4.24 -17.82 -15.63
C GLU A 88 -5.35 -18.57 -16.39
N GLY A 89 -5.54 -18.21 -17.66
CA GLY A 89 -6.43 -18.87 -18.60
C GLY A 89 -5.68 -19.79 -19.56
N ALA A 90 -6.33 -20.13 -20.68
CA ALA A 90 -5.70 -20.92 -21.73
C ALA A 90 -4.43 -20.25 -22.26
N ASN A 91 -3.40 -21.05 -22.56
CA ASN A 91 -2.11 -20.59 -23.06
C ASN A 91 -1.40 -19.55 -22.17
N GLY A 92 -1.69 -19.53 -20.87
CA GLY A 92 -1.05 -18.63 -19.91
C GLY A 92 -1.56 -17.19 -19.91
N LYS A 93 -2.64 -16.89 -20.66
CA LYS A 93 -3.26 -15.56 -20.73
C LYS A 93 -3.78 -15.14 -19.35
N LEU A 94 -3.32 -14.00 -18.83
CA LEU A 94 -3.83 -13.49 -17.56
C LEU A 94 -5.22 -12.86 -17.70
N ILE A 95 -6.06 -13.18 -16.72
CA ILE A 95 -7.44 -12.72 -16.61
C ILE A 95 -7.61 -12.11 -15.22
N MET A 96 -8.12 -10.89 -15.17
CA MET A 96 -8.56 -10.25 -13.94
C MET A 96 -10.03 -10.59 -13.70
N ASP A 97 -10.32 -11.35 -12.63
CA ASP A 97 -11.67 -11.60 -12.16
C ASP A 97 -12.06 -10.51 -11.15
N CYS A 98 -12.89 -9.55 -11.55
CA CYS A 98 -13.26 -8.39 -10.75
C CYS A 98 -14.36 -8.74 -9.74
N THR A 99 -14.00 -9.48 -8.70
CA THR A 99 -14.94 -10.00 -7.67
C THR A 99 -15.42 -8.97 -6.67
N GLY A 100 -14.68 -7.87 -6.49
CA GLY A 100 -15.01 -6.85 -5.47
C GLY A 100 -14.64 -7.24 -4.04
N GLU A 101 -13.92 -8.36 -3.84
CA GLU A 101 -13.57 -8.90 -2.51
C GLU A 101 -12.67 -7.98 -1.67
N GLY A 102 -12.01 -7.01 -2.31
CA GLY A 102 -11.16 -6.03 -1.65
C GLY A 102 -9.67 -6.34 -1.74
N VAL A 103 -8.88 -5.41 -1.21
CA VAL A 103 -7.40 -5.49 -1.14
C VAL A 103 -6.95 -5.67 0.31
N MET A 104 -5.81 -6.36 0.49
CA MET A 104 -5.23 -6.55 1.83
C MET A 104 -4.67 -5.24 2.38
N PHE A 105 -5.06 -4.91 3.60
CA PHE A 105 -4.61 -3.76 4.37
C PHE A 105 -4.16 -4.21 5.76
N ILE A 106 -3.05 -3.65 6.22
CA ILE A 106 -2.42 -4.03 7.49
C ILE A 106 -1.95 -2.78 8.20
N LYS A 107 -2.54 -2.50 9.36
CA LYS A 107 -2.03 -1.49 10.28
C LYS A 107 -0.88 -2.07 11.10
N ALA A 108 0.14 -1.25 11.36
CA ALA A 108 1.20 -1.58 12.30
C ALA A 108 1.66 -0.32 13.03
N ASP A 109 1.99 -0.47 14.31
CA ASP A 109 2.60 0.57 15.13
C ASP A 109 4.04 0.21 15.44
N ALA A 110 4.95 1.16 15.36
CA ALA A 110 6.36 0.97 15.68
C ALA A 110 6.77 1.89 16.84
N ASP A 111 7.59 1.41 17.77
CA ASP A 111 8.10 2.20 18.90
C ASP A 111 9.34 3.04 18.52
N VAL A 112 9.25 3.71 17.38
CA VAL A 112 10.32 4.49 16.77
C VAL A 112 9.75 5.65 15.94
N THR A 113 10.48 6.77 15.91
CA THR A 113 10.13 7.96 15.13
C THR A 113 10.83 7.96 13.77
N LEU A 114 10.29 8.71 12.81
CA LEU A 114 10.90 8.79 11.48
C LEU A 114 12.30 9.41 11.51
N GLU A 115 12.50 10.39 12.40
CA GLU A 115 13.76 11.09 12.64
C GLU A 115 14.88 10.14 13.08
N GLN A 116 14.53 9.12 13.87
CA GLN A 116 15.50 8.12 14.32
C GLN A 116 16.04 7.23 13.19
N PHE A 117 15.34 7.13 12.05
CA PHE A 117 15.84 6.42 10.86
C PHE A 117 16.84 7.23 10.04
N GLY A 118 16.97 8.54 10.30
CA GLY A 118 17.95 9.43 9.67
C GLY A 118 17.31 10.59 8.89
N GLU A 119 18.08 11.68 8.73
CA GLU A 119 17.58 12.95 8.17
C GLU A 119 17.07 12.85 6.72
N HIS A 120 17.51 11.84 5.95
CA HIS A 120 17.07 11.61 4.57
C HIS A 120 15.56 11.35 4.43
N PHE A 121 14.91 10.90 5.50
CA PHE A 121 13.45 10.66 5.51
C PHE A 121 12.66 11.89 6.00
N THR A 122 13.35 12.90 6.53
CA THR A 122 12.76 14.11 7.14
C THR A 122 12.82 15.35 6.25
N HIS A 123 13.48 15.28 5.09
CA HIS A 123 13.57 16.40 4.16
C HIS A 123 13.46 15.88 2.72
N HIS A 124 12.24 15.74 2.21
CA HIS A 124 12.04 15.65 0.76
C HIS A 124 12.13 17.08 0.19
N PRO A 125 13.16 17.42 -0.62
CA PRO A 125 13.43 18.81 -1.04
C PRO A 125 12.37 19.44 -1.96
N LEU A 126 11.28 18.72 -2.27
CA LEU A 126 10.21 19.17 -3.17
C LEU A 126 8.86 19.44 -2.47
N LEU A 127 8.80 19.42 -1.12
CA LEU A 127 7.58 19.71 -0.36
C LEU A 127 7.80 20.86 0.64
N ARG A 128 8.24 22.02 0.14
CA ARG A 128 8.16 23.31 0.85
C ARG A 128 7.19 24.24 0.13
#